data_AF-A0A2D4LDX1-F1
#
_entry.id   AF-A0A2D4LDX1-F1
#
_cell.length_a   1.000
_cell.length_b   1.000
_cell.length_c   1.000
_cell.angle_alpha   90.00
_cell.angle_beta   90.00
_cell.angle_gamma   90.00
#
_symmetry.space_group_name_H-M   'P 1'
#
loop_
_entity.id
_entity.type
_entity.pdbx_description
1 polymer ?
#
loop_
_entity_poly.entity_id
_entity_poly.type
_entity_poly.pdbx_seq_one_letter_code
_entity_poly.pdbx_strand_id
1 'polypeptide(L)'
;YDENDSELFNQILKAEYEFDSPYWDDISESAKDFIRHLLERDPEKRFTCEQALQHPWISGDTALEKDIHGSVCEQIQKNFARSQWKRAINATSFLRHITKMGPGAEC
;
A
#
# COMPACT_ATOMS: atom_id res chain seq x y z
N TYR A 1 9.85 12.45 -12.88
CA TYR A 1 8.83 11.43 -12.65
C TYR A 1 9.47 10.11 -12.98
N ASP A 2 9.68 9.27 -11.97
CA ASP A 2 10.33 7.97 -12.18
C ASP A 2 9.38 7.07 -12.99
N GLU A 3 9.94 6.21 -13.84
CA GLU A 3 9.19 5.24 -14.65
C GLU A 3 8.34 4.32 -13.77
N ASN A 4 8.84 4.03 -12.56
CA ASN A 4 8.16 3.29 -11.50
C ASN A 4 6.88 3.97 -10.99
N ASP A 5 6.87 5.31 -10.89
CA ASP A 5 5.66 6.03 -10.46
C ASP A 5 4.56 5.90 -11.51
N SER A 6 4.91 5.92 -12.79
CA SER A 6 3.95 5.80 -13.90
C SER A 6 3.29 4.43 -13.93
N GLU A 7 4.06 3.36 -13.67
CA GLU A 7 3.52 2.00 -13.56
C GLU A 7 2.60 1.85 -12.34
N LEU A 8 3.00 2.39 -11.18
CA LEU A 8 2.17 2.43 -9.98
C LEU A 8 0.84 3.16 -10.21
N PHE A 9 0.86 4.35 -10.84
CA PHE A 9 -0.36 5.08 -11.16
C PHE A 9 -1.25 4.29 -12.12
N ASN A 10 -0.67 3.59 -13.10
CA ASN A 10 -1.44 2.74 -14.01
C ASN A 10 -2.12 1.59 -13.28
N GLN A 11 -1.44 0.94 -12.33
CA GLN A 11 -2.04 -0.12 -11.51
C GLN A 11 -3.20 0.41 -10.67
N ILE A 12 -3.03 1.58 -10.05
CA ILE A 12 -4.10 2.26 -9.28
C ILE A 12 -5.30 2.58 -10.18
N LEU A 13 -5.08 3.14 -11.37
CA LEU A 13 -6.16 3.52 -12.31
C LEU A 13 -6.95 2.30 -12.82
N LYS A 14 -6.29 1.14 -12.89
CA LYS A 14 -6.92 -0.13 -13.29
C LYS A 14 -7.54 -0.90 -12.12
N ALA A 15 -7.27 -0.49 -10.88
CA ALA A 15 -7.54 -1.26 -9.67
C ALA A 15 -6.93 -2.68 -9.75
N GLU A 16 -5.70 -2.77 -10.24
CA GLU A 16 -4.97 -4.02 -10.43
C GLU A 16 -4.16 -4.34 -9.16
N TYR A 17 -4.57 -5.37 -8.44
CA TYR A 17 -3.91 -5.88 -7.24
C TYR A 17 -4.20 -7.38 -7.09
N GLU A 18 -3.33 -8.09 -6.38
CA GLU A 18 -3.43 -9.53 -6.16
C GLU A 18 -3.25 -9.87 -4.67
N PHE A 19 -3.83 -10.99 -4.26
CA PHE A 19 -3.71 -11.53 -2.89
C PHE A 19 -2.67 -12.65 -2.90
N ASP A 20 -1.39 -12.27 -2.96
CA ASP A 20 -0.28 -13.19 -3.22
C ASP A 20 -0.01 -14.18 -2.08
N SER A 21 0.24 -15.43 -2.47
CA SER A 21 0.84 -16.45 -1.59
C SER A 21 2.32 -16.10 -1.33
N PRO A 22 2.87 -16.38 -0.13
CA PRO A 22 2.24 -17.05 1.01
C PRO A 22 1.51 -16.10 1.98
N TYR A 23 1.53 -14.79 1.71
CA TYR A 23 1.12 -13.79 2.70
C TYR A 23 -0.40 -13.76 2.95
N TRP A 24 -1.19 -14.10 1.93
CA TRP A 24 -2.64 -14.05 1.95
C TRP A 24 -3.32 -15.42 2.11
N ASP A 25 -2.54 -16.50 2.19
CA ASP A 25 -3.07 -17.87 2.26
C ASP A 25 -3.87 -18.10 3.55
N ASP A 26 -3.43 -17.46 4.63
CA ASP A 26 -4.04 -17.57 5.96
C ASP A 26 -5.15 -16.55 6.22
N ILE A 27 -5.43 -15.67 5.25
CA ILE A 27 -6.45 -14.63 5.36
C ILE A 27 -7.77 -15.15 4.81
N SER A 28 -8.84 -14.96 5.59
CA SER A 28 -10.18 -15.41 5.20
C SER A 28 -10.63 -14.83 3.86
N GLU A 29 -11.37 -15.63 3.08
CA GLU A 29 -12.00 -15.13 1.86
C GLU A 29 -12.99 -14.00 2.15
N SER A 30 -13.62 -13.98 3.33
CA SER A 30 -14.48 -12.87 3.75
C SER A 30 -13.73 -11.55 3.88
N ALA A 31 -12.48 -11.56 4.36
CA ALA A 31 -11.63 -10.37 4.42
C ALA A 31 -11.19 -9.92 3.03
N LYS A 32 -10.81 -10.87 2.16
CA LYS A 32 -10.42 -10.56 0.76
C LYS A 32 -11.60 -9.97 0.00
N ASP A 33 -12.80 -10.53 0.17
CA ASP A 33 -14.04 -10.02 -0.41
C ASP A 33 -14.37 -8.60 0.07
N PHE A 34 -14.21 -8.33 1.36
CA PHE A 34 -14.36 -6.98 1.91
C PHE A 34 -13.42 -5.97 1.23
N ILE A 35 -12.14 -6.32 1.08
CA ILE A 35 -11.14 -5.48 0.41
C ILE A 35 -11.51 -5.24 -1.05
N ARG A 36 -12.03 -6.25 -1.76
CA ARG A 36 -12.46 -6.11 -3.16
C ARG A 36 -13.55 -5.06 -3.34
N HIS A 37 -14.54 -5.04 -2.44
CA HIS A 37 -15.61 -4.05 -2.47
C HIS A 37 -15.15 -2.61 -2.15
N LEU A 38 -14.07 -2.45 -1.37
CA LEU A 38 -13.48 -1.13 -1.08
C LEU A 38 -12.53 -0.64 -2.17
N LEU A 39 -11.79 -1.55 -2.80
CA LEU A 39 -10.87 -1.27 -3.91
C LEU A 39 -11.54 -1.40 -5.28
N GLU A 40 -12.88 -1.33 -5.33
CA GLU A 40 -13.65 -1.34 -6.57
C GLU A 40 -13.31 -0.09 -7.41
N ARG A 41 -13.06 -0.31 -8.70
CA ARG A 41 -12.67 0.72 -9.66
C ARG A 41 -13.80 1.71 -9.91
N ASP A 42 -15.01 1.18 -10.06
CA ASP A 42 -16.22 1.96 -10.32
C ASP A 42 -16.75 2.58 -9.01
N PRO A 43 -16.71 3.92 -8.85
CA PRO A 43 -17.15 4.57 -7.61
C PRO A 43 -18.62 4.31 -7.27
N GLU A 44 -19.48 4.03 -8.26
CA GLU A 44 -20.89 3.74 -8.00
C GLU A 44 -21.11 2.31 -7.46
N LYS A 45 -20.16 1.40 -7.71
CA LYS A 45 -20.19 0.03 -7.19
C LYS A 45 -19.37 -0.12 -5.91
N ARG A 46 -18.45 0.81 -5.64
CA ARG A 46 -17.64 0.85 -4.43
C ARG A 46 -18.53 1.01 -3.21
N PHE A 47 -18.25 0.21 -2.19
CA PHE A 47 -19.00 0.30 -0.95
C PHE A 47 -18.91 1.68 -0.31
N THR A 48 -20.06 2.18 0.12
CA THR A 48 -20.14 3.28 1.07
C THR A 48 -19.69 2.80 2.45
N CYS A 49 -19.37 3.74 3.34
CA CYS A 49 -19.02 3.40 4.72
C CYS A 49 -20.13 2.59 5.41
N GLU A 50 -21.40 2.93 5.15
CA GLU A 50 -22.54 2.22 5.72
C GLU A 50 -22.61 0.77 5.23
N GLN A 51 -22.42 0.54 3.93
CA GLN A 51 -22.38 -0.81 3.36
C GLN A 51 -21.19 -1.61 3.89
N ALA A 52 -20.02 -0.97 4.01
CA ALA A 52 -18.83 -1.60 4.56
C ALA A 52 -19.01 -2.04 6.02
N LEU A 53 -19.67 -1.23 6.85
CA LEU A 53 -19.98 -1.58 8.24
C LEU A 53 -20.92 -2.79 8.35
N GLN A 54 -21.82 -3.00 7.37
CA GLN A 54 -22.73 -4.14 7.33
C GLN A 54 -22.11 -5.41 6.72
N HIS A 55 -20.87 -5.35 6.25
CA HIS A 55 -20.24 -6.52 5.66
C HIS A 55 -20.01 -7.62 6.73
N PRO A 56 -20.17 -8.92 6.41
CA PRO A 56 -20.02 -10.02 7.40
C PRO A 56 -18.67 -10.05 8.10
N TRP A 57 -17.61 -9.61 7.42
CA TRP A 57 -16.27 -9.53 8.01
C TRP A 57 -16.17 -8.49 9.16
N ILE A 58 -17.04 -7.48 9.17
CA ILE A 58 -17.07 -6.40 10.17
C ILE A 58 -18.19 -6.60 11.20
N SER A 59 -19.40 -6.93 10.73
CA SER A 59 -20.61 -7.00 11.57
C SER A 59 -21.04 -8.42 11.94
N GLY A 60 -20.44 -9.43 11.32
CA GLY A 60 -20.72 -10.84 11.56
C GLY A 60 -19.56 -11.57 12.23
N ASP A 61 -19.62 -12.91 12.17
CA ASP A 61 -18.67 -13.83 12.79
C ASP A 61 -17.77 -14.51 11.74
N THR A 62 -17.48 -13.82 10.62
CA THR A 62 -16.66 -14.38 9.53
C THR A 62 -15.20 -13.93 9.58
N ALA A 63 -14.84 -13.10 10.56
CA ALA A 63 -13.45 -12.77 10.85
C ALA A 63 -12.75 -13.98 11.50
N LEU A 64 -11.60 -14.38 10.97
CA LEU A 64 -10.81 -15.45 11.57
C LEU A 64 -10.12 -14.95 12.84
N GLU A 65 -10.24 -15.72 13.94
CA GLU A 65 -9.48 -15.49 15.19
C GLU A 65 -8.02 -15.99 15.12
N LYS A 66 -7.53 -16.34 13.92
CA LYS A 66 -6.18 -16.87 13.74
C LYS A 66 -5.14 -15.78 14.08
N ASP A 67 -4.20 -16.10 14.97
CA ASP A 67 -3.08 -15.21 15.29
C ASP A 67 -2.12 -15.09 14.09
N ILE A 68 -2.23 -13.96 13.39
CA ILE A 68 -1.34 -13.56 12.29
C ILE A 68 -0.35 -12.46 12.72
N HIS A 69 -0.27 -12.13 14.00
CA HIS A 69 0.50 -10.99 14.50
C HIS A 69 1.99 -11.10 14.12
N GLY A 70 2.57 -12.30 14.20
CA GLY A 70 3.98 -12.53 13.86
C GLY A 70 4.32 -12.15 12.42
N SER A 71 3.57 -12.66 11.43
CA SER A 71 3.83 -12.39 10.01
C SER A 71 3.48 -10.95 9.62
N VAL A 72 2.39 -10.40 10.15
CA VAL A 72 1.96 -9.02 9.87
C VAL A 72 2.94 -8.00 10.44
N CYS A 73 3.40 -8.17 11.70
CA CYS A 73 4.36 -7.25 12.31
C CYS A 73 5.69 -7.21 11.55
N GLU A 74 6.18 -8.36 11.07
CA GLU A 74 7.41 -8.41 10.29
C GLU A 74 7.27 -7.64 8.96
N GLN A 75 6.15 -7.81 8.27
CA GLN A 75 5.87 -7.09 7.02
C GLN A 75 5.72 -5.58 7.24
N ILE A 76 5.03 -5.18 8.30
CA ILE A 76 4.91 -3.77 8.70
C ILE A 76 6.30 -3.18 8.94
N GLN A 77 7.15 -3.84 9.75
CA GLN A 77 8.52 -3.38 10.02
C GLN A 77 9.36 -3.28 8.75
N LYS A 78 9.30 -4.27 7.86
CA LYS A 78 10.02 -4.27 6.57
C LYS A 78 9.59 -3.11 5.67
N ASN A 79 8.29 -2.88 5.54
CA ASN A 79 7.75 -1.80 4.70
C ASN A 79 8.08 -0.42 5.26
N PHE A 80 7.97 -0.22 6.57
CA PHE A 80 8.38 1.02 7.22
C PHE A 80 9.89 1.24 7.10
N ALA A 81 10.72 0.21 7.31
CA ALA A 81 12.15 0.32 7.11
C ALA A 81 12.46 0.75 5.67
N ARG A 82 11.87 0.07 4.66
CA ARG A 82 12.08 0.40 3.25
C ARG A 82 11.69 1.85 2.92
N SER A 83 10.60 2.36 3.48
CA SER A 83 10.19 3.76 3.28
C SER A 83 11.15 4.76 3.94
N GLN A 84 11.67 4.45 5.14
CA GLN A 84 12.72 5.25 5.78
C GLN A 84 14.03 5.25 4.97
N TRP A 85 14.46 4.08 4.48
CA TRP A 85 15.65 3.95 3.63
C TRP A 85 15.53 4.78 2.34
N LYS A 86 14.37 4.72 1.66
CA LYS A 86 14.10 5.56 0.49
C LYS A 86 14.23 7.05 0.80
N ARG A 87 13.68 7.51 1.93
CA ARG A 87 13.79 8.92 2.36
C ARG A 87 15.24 9.36 2.59
N ALA A 88 16.05 8.51 3.23
CA ALA A 88 17.47 8.81 3.48
C ALA A 88 18.28 8.89 2.17
N ILE A 89 18.03 7.98 1.22
CA ILE A 89 18.67 8.00 -0.11
C ILE A 89 18.26 9.25 -0.88
N ASN A 90 16.98 9.62 -0.84
CA ASN A 90 16.49 10.83 -1.52
C ASN A 90 17.10 12.09 -0.91
N ALA A 91 17.20 12.18 0.42
CA ALA A 91 17.84 13.31 1.11
C ALA A 91 19.33 13.43 0.76
N THR A 92 20.08 12.33 0.76
CA THR A 92 21.51 12.34 0.38
C THR A 92 21.72 12.68 -1.09
N SER A 93 20.86 12.19 -1.98
CA SER A 93 20.88 12.52 -3.41
C SER A 93 20.57 14.00 -3.64
N PHE A 94 19.57 14.55 -2.94
CA PHE A 94 19.25 15.98 -2.94
C PHE A 94 20.42 16.83 -2.41
N LEU A 95 21.01 16.46 -1.27
CA LEU A 95 22.17 17.15 -0.70
C LEU A 95 23.39 17.13 -1.65
N ARG A 96 23.65 16.00 -2.30
CA ARG A 96 24.67 15.89 -3.35
C ARG A 96 24.35 16.77 -4.56
N HIS A 97 23.08 16.88 -4.93
CA HIS A 97 22.65 17.72 -6.04
C HIS A 97 22.83 19.21 -5.75
N ILE A 98 22.42 19.70 -4.58
CA ILE A 98 22.59 21.12 -4.20
C ILE A 98 24.07 21.51 -4.03
N THR A 99 24.90 20.61 -3.50
CA THR A 99 26.35 20.85 -3.32
C THR A 99 27.10 20.84 -4.63
N LYS A 100 26.63 20.07 -5.63
CA LYS A 100 27.11 20.14 -7.00
C LYS A 100 26.68 21.43 -7.72
N MET A 101 25.65 22.13 -7.22
CA MET A 101 25.04 23.30 -7.85
C MET A 101 25.36 24.66 -7.20
N GLY A 102 26.39 24.79 -6.34
CA GLY A 102 26.80 26.14 -5.88
C GLY A 102 28.28 26.30 -5.55
N PRO A 103 28.83 27.53 -5.53
CA PRO A 103 28.50 28.74 -6.29
C PRO A 103 29.49 28.90 -7.47
N GLY A 104 28.96 28.93 -8.70
CA GLY A 104 29.75 29.14 -9.92
C GLY A 104 29.07 30.07 -10.92
N ALA A 105 28.19 30.93 -10.43
CA ALA A 105 27.59 32.02 -11.17
C ALA A 105 27.97 33.34 -10.48
N GLU A 106 29.26 33.65 -10.52
CA GLU A 106 29.77 34.97 -10.17
C GLU A 106 30.45 35.56 -11.41
N CYS A 107 29.72 36.45 -12.08
CA CYS A 107 30.08 37.67 -12.83
C CYS A 107 28.89 38.06 -13.72
#